data_AF-A0A7H4PJQ9-F1
#
_entry.id   AF-A0A7H4PJQ9-F1
#
_cell.length_a   1.000
_cell.length_b   1.000
_cell.length_c   1.000
_cell.angle_alpha   90.00
_cell.angle_beta   90.00
_cell.angle_gamma   90.00
#
_symmetry.space_group_name_H-M   'P 1'
#
loop_
_entity.id
_entity.type
_entity.pdbx_description
1 polymer ?
#
loop_
_entity_poly.entity_id
_entity_poly.type
_entity_poly.pdbx_seq_one_letter_code
_entity_poly.pdbx_strand_id
1 'polypeptide(L)'
;MVTSAKIVGLVEVMAQNLSKENPPSLKVEHTGEDAQALLRQLMAIYDVKTLVAELIAVGEQHWSPAILKRVATVARAAGRITRQEQAHLRTLLPEPPAHHPHYGFRFVDLFAGIGGIRHGFEAIGGQCVFTSEWNKHAVRTYKANWYCDPEQHRFNEDIRDVTLSHLPEVSEEEAAQHIRQTIPQHDVLLAGFPCQPFSLAGVSKKNALGRAHGFACETQGTLFFDVVRIIAARQPPIFVLENVKNLKSHDRGRTFRIIMQTLDELGYEVADAAHTGGG
;
A
#
# COMPACT_ATOMS: atom_id res chain seq x y z
N MET A 1 69.90 22.63 -22.78
CA MET A 1 69.75 21.15 -22.70
C MET A 1 69.19 20.84 -21.32
N VAL A 2 68.01 20.27 -21.07
CA VAL A 2 66.98 19.59 -21.87
C VAL A 2 65.70 19.77 -21.05
N THR A 3 64.75 20.64 -21.44
CA THR A 3 63.39 20.66 -20.81
C THR A 3 62.39 21.55 -21.56
N SER A 4 62.31 21.47 -22.89
CA SER A 4 61.22 22.15 -23.63
C SER A 4 60.63 21.35 -24.80
N ALA A 5 60.98 20.06 -24.93
CA ALA A 5 60.48 19.20 -26.01
C ALA A 5 59.50 18.09 -25.55
N LYS A 6 59.24 17.95 -24.23
CA LYS A 6 58.33 16.91 -23.70
C LYS A 6 56.91 17.39 -23.38
N ILE A 7 56.65 18.70 -23.42
CA ILE A 7 55.31 19.24 -23.10
C ILE A 7 54.46 19.42 -24.36
N VAL A 8 55.06 19.68 -25.53
CA VAL A 8 54.31 19.86 -26.79
C VAL A 8 53.71 18.54 -27.29
N GLY A 9 54.45 17.43 -27.16
CA GLY A 9 53.98 16.11 -27.60
C GLY A 9 52.84 15.50 -26.76
N LEU A 10 52.62 15.97 -25.53
CA LEU A 10 51.50 15.47 -24.70
C LEU A 10 50.17 16.15 -25.06
N VAL A 11 50.22 17.38 -25.56
CA VAL A 11 49.03 18.18 -25.89
C VAL A 11 48.45 17.77 -27.26
N GLU A 12 49.30 17.42 -28.23
CA GLU A 12 48.84 16.92 -29.54
C GLU A 12 48.24 15.50 -29.49
N VAL A 13 48.78 14.62 -28.64
CA VAL A 13 48.23 13.26 -28.44
C VAL A 13 46.91 13.29 -27.66
N MET A 14 46.70 14.28 -26.79
CA MET A 14 45.41 14.49 -26.12
C MET A 14 44.35 15.08 -27.07
N ALA A 15 44.72 15.97 -27.98
CA ALA A 15 43.78 16.57 -28.94
C ALA A 15 43.29 15.59 -30.03
N GLN A 16 44.11 14.62 -30.43
CA GLN A 16 43.73 13.62 -31.44
C GLN A 16 42.83 12.48 -30.89
N ASN A 17 42.81 12.29 -29.57
CA ASN A 17 41.91 11.33 -28.92
C ASN A 17 40.53 11.91 -28.57
N LEU A 18 40.34 13.23 -28.69
CA LEU A 18 39.07 13.93 -28.42
C LEU A 18 38.14 14.05 -29.64
N SER A 19 38.51 13.47 -30.78
CA SER A 19 37.75 13.60 -32.05
C SER A 19 37.20 12.27 -32.60
N LYS A 20 37.16 11.20 -31.78
CA LYS A 20 36.60 9.89 -32.15
C LYS A 20 35.63 9.30 -31.13
N GLU A 21 35.00 10.12 -30.30
CA GLU A 21 33.80 9.67 -29.60
C GLU A 21 32.58 9.98 -30.47
N ASN A 22 32.00 8.90 -31.01
CA ASN A 22 30.63 8.96 -31.52
C ASN A 22 29.75 9.58 -30.43
N PRO A 23 28.84 10.51 -30.77
CA PRO A 23 27.93 11.06 -29.77
C PRO A 23 27.21 9.89 -29.10
N PRO A 24 27.09 9.88 -27.75
CA PRO A 24 26.29 8.86 -27.09
C PRO A 24 24.88 8.96 -27.70
N SER A 25 24.44 7.87 -28.30
CA SER A 25 23.08 7.72 -28.81
C SER A 25 22.11 8.11 -27.70
N LEU A 26 21.52 9.29 -27.83
CA LEU A 26 20.55 9.86 -26.90
C LEU A 26 19.36 8.91 -26.79
N LYS A 27 19.27 8.22 -25.65
CA LYS A 27 18.03 7.84 -24.93
C LYS A 27 16.83 7.48 -25.81
N VAL A 28 16.86 6.31 -26.45
CA VAL A 28 15.64 5.70 -27.04
C VAL A 28 15.19 4.45 -26.27
N GLU A 29 16.07 3.84 -25.47
CA GLU A 29 15.73 2.59 -24.78
C GLU A 29 14.86 2.78 -23.52
N HIS A 30 14.98 3.92 -22.80
CA HIS A 30 14.21 4.13 -21.56
C HIS A 30 12.75 4.55 -21.75
N THR A 31 12.36 5.09 -22.91
CA THR A 31 10.98 5.58 -23.10
C THR A 31 9.97 4.45 -23.22
N GLY A 32 10.38 3.30 -23.77
CA GLY A 32 9.51 2.12 -23.91
C GLY A 32 9.24 1.43 -22.57
N GLU A 33 10.25 1.30 -21.71
CA GLU A 33 10.10 0.67 -20.39
C GLU A 33 9.20 1.49 -19.46
N ASP A 34 9.35 2.82 -19.48
CA ASP A 34 8.52 3.76 -18.73
C ASP A 34 7.04 3.73 -19.21
N ALA A 35 6.81 3.72 -20.53
CA ALA A 35 5.46 3.59 -21.07
C ALA A 35 4.80 2.24 -20.73
N GLN A 36 5.57 1.14 -20.72
CA GLN A 36 5.07 -0.17 -20.31
C GLN A 36 4.74 -0.21 -18.81
N ALA A 37 5.59 0.38 -17.96
CA ALA A 37 5.35 0.48 -16.53
C ALA A 37 4.07 1.28 -16.22
N LEU A 38 3.90 2.44 -16.87
CA LEU A 38 2.69 3.26 -16.78
C LEU A 38 1.44 2.46 -17.16
N LEU A 39 1.47 1.75 -18.29
CA LEU A 39 0.35 0.89 -18.69
C LEU A 39 0.04 -0.19 -17.67
N ARG A 40 1.06 -0.87 -17.12
CA ARG A 40 0.85 -1.90 -16.10
C ARG A 40 0.16 -1.32 -14.86
N GLN A 41 0.56 -0.13 -14.43
CA GLN A 41 -0.06 0.57 -13.31
C GLN A 41 -1.52 0.92 -13.62
N LEU A 42 -1.79 1.50 -14.78
CA LEU A 42 -3.14 1.87 -15.20
C LEU A 42 -4.06 0.65 -15.38
N MET A 43 -3.53 -0.46 -15.91
CA MET A 43 -4.30 -1.70 -16.06
C MET A 43 -4.64 -2.38 -14.72
N ALA A 44 -3.98 -1.99 -13.63
CA ALA A 44 -4.38 -2.40 -12.27
C ALA A 44 -5.57 -1.57 -11.73
N ILE A 45 -5.95 -0.49 -12.42
CA ILE A 45 -6.96 0.49 -11.98
C ILE A 45 -8.15 0.50 -12.95
N TYR A 46 -7.89 0.57 -14.25
CA TYR A 46 -8.86 0.71 -15.32
C TYR A 46 -8.93 -0.56 -16.16
N ASP A 47 -10.11 -0.87 -16.68
CA ASP A 47 -10.23 -1.98 -17.61
C ASP A 47 -9.67 -1.59 -18.99
N VAL A 48 -9.39 -2.61 -19.80
CA VAL A 48 -8.80 -2.43 -21.13
C VAL A 48 -9.68 -1.59 -22.04
N LYS A 49 -11.01 -1.63 -21.88
CA LYS A 49 -11.93 -0.87 -22.72
C LYS A 49 -11.83 0.62 -22.41
N THR A 50 -11.77 0.99 -21.14
CA THR A 50 -11.55 2.37 -20.69
C THR A 50 -10.25 2.92 -21.24
N LEU A 51 -9.13 2.21 -21.04
CA LEU A 51 -7.82 2.70 -21.50
C LEU A 51 -7.70 2.83 -23.02
N VAL A 52 -8.35 1.93 -23.78
CA VAL A 52 -8.44 2.08 -25.25
C VAL A 52 -9.25 3.33 -25.62
N ALA A 53 -10.36 3.61 -24.92
CA ALA A 53 -11.14 4.82 -25.18
C ALA A 53 -10.35 6.10 -24.91
N GLU A 54 -9.59 6.14 -23.81
CA GLU A 54 -8.69 7.25 -23.47
C GLU A 54 -7.63 7.48 -24.56
N LEU A 55 -7.00 6.41 -25.05
CA LEU A 55 -6.02 6.49 -26.13
C LEU A 55 -6.63 6.92 -27.47
N ILE A 56 -7.84 6.43 -27.80
CA ILE A 56 -8.57 6.87 -29.00
C ILE A 56 -8.91 8.35 -28.91
N ALA A 57 -9.25 8.87 -27.72
CA ALA A 57 -9.56 10.28 -27.52
C ALA A 57 -8.36 11.21 -27.78
N VAL A 58 -7.13 10.73 -27.60
CA VAL A 58 -5.91 11.48 -27.96
C VAL A 58 -5.76 11.59 -29.48
N GLY A 59 -6.13 10.55 -30.24
CA GLY A 59 -6.26 10.61 -31.70
C GLY A 59 -4.97 10.40 -32.52
N GLU A 60 -3.86 10.02 -31.89
CA GLU A 60 -2.53 9.87 -32.54
C GLU A 60 -2.35 8.53 -33.27
N GLN A 61 -2.87 7.44 -32.71
CA GLN A 61 -2.72 6.08 -33.23
C GLN A 61 -4.04 5.32 -33.23
N HIS A 62 -4.12 4.28 -34.07
CA HIS A 62 -5.21 3.32 -33.97
C HIS A 62 -5.00 2.39 -32.76
N TRP A 63 -6.04 2.27 -31.92
CA TRP A 63 -6.05 1.41 -30.73
C TRP A 63 -7.20 0.42 -30.74
N SER A 64 -6.91 -0.77 -30.23
CA SER A 64 -7.87 -1.82 -29.95
C SER A 64 -7.45 -2.57 -28.69
N PRO A 65 -8.36 -3.31 -28.02
CA PRO A 65 -8.02 -4.10 -26.84
C PRO A 65 -6.86 -5.09 -27.10
N ALA A 66 -6.77 -5.66 -28.30
CA ALA A 66 -5.69 -6.58 -28.67
C ALA A 66 -4.34 -5.85 -28.80
N ILE A 67 -4.33 -4.65 -29.39
CA ILE A 67 -3.13 -3.82 -29.49
C ILE A 67 -2.65 -3.43 -28.10
N LEU A 68 -3.55 -2.91 -27.25
CA LEU A 68 -3.19 -2.45 -25.90
C LEU A 68 -2.58 -3.59 -25.06
N LYS A 69 -3.22 -4.78 -25.06
CA LYS A 69 -2.68 -5.95 -24.36
C LYS A 69 -1.29 -6.35 -24.86
N ARG A 70 -1.04 -6.28 -26.17
CA ARG A 70 0.27 -6.57 -26.76
C ARG A 70 1.33 -5.56 -26.32
N VAL A 71 0.99 -4.27 -26.34
CA VAL A 71 1.88 -3.17 -25.90
C VAL A 71 2.21 -3.30 -24.41
N ALA A 72 1.24 -3.69 -23.56
CA ALA A 72 1.46 -3.89 -22.13
C ALA A 72 2.38 -5.07 -21.80
N THR A 73 2.45 -6.09 -22.66
CA THR A 73 3.18 -7.35 -22.39
C THR A 73 4.51 -7.46 -23.13
N VAL A 74 4.64 -6.84 -24.31
CA VAL A 74 5.84 -6.93 -25.14
C VAL A 74 6.59 -5.60 -25.09
N ALA A 75 7.75 -5.56 -24.42
CA ALA A 75 8.53 -4.32 -24.23
C ALA A 75 8.86 -3.61 -25.55
N ARG A 76 9.23 -4.35 -26.60
CA ARG A 76 9.47 -3.78 -27.94
C ARG A 76 8.24 -3.06 -28.54
N ALA A 77 7.04 -3.49 -28.16
CA ALA A 77 5.80 -2.89 -28.64
C ALA A 77 5.40 -1.63 -27.84
N ALA A 78 6.02 -1.38 -26.68
CA ALA A 78 5.76 -0.20 -25.86
C ALA A 78 6.09 1.12 -26.56
N GLY A 79 7.06 1.11 -27.49
CA GLY A 79 7.40 2.27 -28.34
C GLY A 79 6.29 2.73 -29.30
N ARG A 80 5.14 2.04 -29.33
CA ARG A 80 3.94 2.49 -30.04
C ARG A 80 3.28 3.70 -29.35
N ILE A 81 3.39 3.80 -28.03
CA ILE A 81 2.77 4.88 -27.27
C ILE A 81 3.51 6.18 -27.57
N THR A 82 2.80 7.18 -28.09
CA THR A 82 3.38 8.48 -28.37
C THR A 82 3.61 9.27 -27.07
N ARG A 83 4.44 10.32 -27.11
CA ARG A 83 4.65 11.18 -25.93
C ARG A 83 3.36 11.84 -25.45
N GLN A 84 2.45 12.21 -26.37
CA GLN A 84 1.18 12.84 -26.02
C GLN A 84 0.21 11.82 -25.40
N GLU A 85 0.15 10.60 -25.93
CA GLU A 85 -0.61 9.50 -25.34
C GLU A 85 -0.09 9.17 -23.94
N GLN A 86 1.23 9.10 -23.77
CA GLN A 86 1.84 8.86 -22.47
C GLN A 86 1.53 9.98 -21.48
N ALA A 87 1.61 11.25 -21.90
CA ALA A 87 1.25 12.41 -21.07
C ALA A 87 -0.22 12.36 -20.65
N HIS A 88 -1.13 12.04 -21.56
CA HIS A 88 -2.56 11.86 -21.26
C HIS A 88 -2.78 10.72 -20.27
N LEU A 89 -2.19 9.54 -20.52
CA LEU A 89 -2.32 8.40 -19.61
C LEU A 89 -1.80 8.69 -18.19
N ARG A 90 -0.79 9.55 -18.03
CA ARG A 90 -0.30 9.97 -16.71
C ARG A 90 -1.33 10.79 -15.92
N THR A 91 -2.21 11.55 -16.57
CA THR A 91 -3.25 12.33 -15.87
C THR A 91 -4.33 11.45 -15.24
N LEU A 92 -4.40 10.18 -15.63
CA LEU A 92 -5.29 9.18 -15.03
C LEU A 92 -4.74 8.59 -13.73
N LEU A 93 -3.51 8.95 -13.33
CA LEU A 93 -2.93 8.55 -12.06
C LEU A 93 -2.95 9.73 -11.08
N PRO A 94 -3.15 9.47 -9.77
CA PRO A 94 -3.07 10.50 -8.76
C PRO A 94 -1.63 11.03 -8.66
N GLU A 95 -1.50 12.35 -8.54
CA GLU A 95 -0.23 13.01 -8.26
C GLU A 95 0.16 12.86 -6.79
N PRO A 96 1.46 12.82 -6.46
CA PRO A 96 1.90 12.88 -5.08
C PRO A 96 1.47 14.22 -4.43
N PRO A 97 1.26 14.24 -3.10
CA PRO A 97 0.92 15.48 -2.41
C PRO A 97 2.06 16.50 -2.49
N ALA A 98 1.75 17.79 -2.38
CA ALA A 98 2.72 18.89 -2.54
C ALA A 98 3.92 18.84 -1.59
N HIS A 99 3.79 18.16 -0.44
CA HIS A 99 4.88 17.99 0.54
C HIS A 99 5.77 16.77 0.25
N HIS A 100 5.44 15.93 -0.74
CA HIS A 100 6.29 14.81 -1.15
C HIS A 100 7.71 15.29 -1.56
N PRO A 101 8.79 14.59 -1.17
CA PRO A 101 8.84 13.31 -0.46
C PRO A 101 8.91 13.42 1.07
N HIS A 102 8.66 14.60 1.65
CA HIS A 102 8.81 14.86 3.08
C HIS A 102 7.46 14.79 3.81
N TYR A 103 7.29 13.75 4.62
CA TYR A 103 6.07 13.50 5.38
C TYR A 103 6.31 13.74 6.87
N GLY A 104 5.26 14.15 7.59
CA GLY A 104 5.33 14.44 9.02
C GLY A 104 5.30 13.18 9.90
N PHE A 105 4.60 12.13 9.45
CA PHE A 105 4.47 10.85 10.15
C PHE A 105 4.05 9.75 9.16
N ARG A 106 4.10 8.50 9.58
CA ARG A 106 3.74 7.31 8.80
C ARG A 106 2.49 6.66 9.36
N PHE A 107 1.61 6.18 8.48
CA PHE A 107 0.43 5.44 8.90
C PHE A 107 0.13 4.23 8.01
N VAL A 108 -0.65 3.30 8.54
CA VAL A 108 -1.18 2.15 7.80
C VAL A 108 -2.69 2.20 7.76
N ASP A 109 -3.28 1.66 6.69
CA ASP A 109 -4.72 1.73 6.43
C ASP A 109 -5.31 0.31 6.23
N LEU A 110 -5.94 -0.24 7.27
CA LEU A 110 -6.50 -1.59 7.28
C LEU A 110 -8.00 -1.56 7.00
N PHE A 111 -8.49 -2.47 6.15
CA PHE A 111 -9.87 -2.48 5.68
C PHE A 111 -10.26 -1.12 5.06
N ALA A 112 -9.36 -0.61 4.22
CA ALA A 112 -9.33 0.78 3.78
C ALA A 112 -10.54 1.20 2.93
N GLY A 113 -11.25 0.25 2.32
CA GLY A 113 -12.26 0.52 1.32
C GLY A 113 -11.70 1.37 0.19
N ILE A 114 -12.25 2.58 0.03
CA ILE A 114 -11.81 3.56 -0.96
C ILE A 114 -10.93 4.69 -0.38
N GLY A 115 -10.53 4.58 0.90
CA GLY A 115 -9.58 5.50 1.56
C GLY A 115 -10.24 6.68 2.28
N GLY A 116 -11.44 6.48 2.83
CA GLY A 116 -12.15 7.53 3.56
C GLY A 116 -11.40 8.03 4.80
N ILE A 117 -10.83 7.11 5.59
CA ILE A 117 -10.04 7.47 6.78
C ILE A 117 -8.68 8.06 6.35
N ARG A 118 -8.02 7.45 5.35
CA ARG A 118 -6.76 7.94 4.75
C ARG A 118 -6.81 9.42 4.39
N HIS A 119 -7.91 9.89 3.79
CA HIS A 119 -8.06 11.30 3.40
C HIS A 119 -7.75 12.27 4.55
N GLY A 120 -8.25 11.99 5.76
CA GLY A 120 -8.01 12.85 6.92
C GLY A 120 -6.54 12.89 7.35
N PHE A 121 -5.84 11.76 7.26
CA PHE A 121 -4.45 11.65 7.70
C PHE A 121 -3.43 12.15 6.67
N GLU A 122 -3.70 12.02 5.37
CA GLU A 122 -2.88 12.67 4.34
C GLU A 122 -3.01 14.19 4.36
N ALA A 123 -4.21 14.70 4.64
CA ALA A 123 -4.45 16.14 4.72
C ALA A 123 -3.61 16.85 5.80
N ILE A 124 -3.14 16.11 6.82
CA ILE A 124 -2.25 16.60 7.87
C ILE A 124 -0.79 16.17 7.68
N GLY A 125 -0.41 15.71 6.49
CA GLY A 125 0.99 15.39 6.12
C GLY A 125 1.44 13.96 6.41
N GLY A 126 0.51 13.03 6.62
CA GLY A 126 0.82 11.62 6.83
C GLY A 126 1.21 10.88 5.54
N GLN A 127 2.13 9.93 5.64
CA GLN A 127 2.48 8.98 4.58
C GLN A 127 1.76 7.65 4.80
N CYS A 128 0.92 7.20 3.86
CA CYS A 128 0.42 5.84 3.88
C CYS A 128 1.53 4.87 3.43
N VAL A 129 1.87 3.88 4.26
CA VAL A 129 3.01 2.96 3.98
C VAL A 129 2.57 1.49 3.82
N PHE A 130 1.31 1.20 4.14
CA PHE A 130 0.69 -0.11 3.94
C PHE A 130 -0.83 0.06 3.85
N THR A 131 -1.46 -0.67 2.93
CA THR A 131 -2.92 -0.73 2.79
C THR A 131 -3.39 -2.16 2.69
N SER A 132 -4.41 -2.55 3.46
CA SER A 132 -5.09 -3.83 3.33
C SER A 132 -6.55 -3.60 2.93
N GLU A 133 -6.96 -4.17 1.80
CA GLU A 133 -8.35 -4.12 1.32
C GLU A 133 -8.65 -5.33 0.42
N TRP A 134 -9.67 -6.10 0.78
CA TRP A 134 -10.00 -7.36 0.13
C TRP A 134 -10.85 -7.16 -1.14
N ASN A 135 -11.65 -6.09 -1.20
CA ASN A 135 -12.53 -5.84 -2.34
C ASN A 135 -11.75 -5.21 -3.49
N LYS A 136 -11.51 -6.01 -4.53
CA LYS A 136 -10.76 -5.60 -5.73
C LYS A 136 -11.35 -4.37 -6.44
N HIS A 137 -12.66 -4.15 -6.38
CA HIS A 137 -13.27 -2.94 -6.93
C HIS A 137 -12.95 -1.70 -6.08
N ALA A 138 -12.97 -1.84 -4.76
CA ALA A 138 -12.56 -0.76 -3.85
C ALA A 138 -11.08 -0.42 -4.04
N VAL A 139 -10.20 -1.42 -4.15
CA VAL A 139 -8.77 -1.22 -4.45
C VAL A 139 -8.55 -0.45 -5.76
N ARG A 140 -9.33 -0.75 -6.81
CA ARG A 140 -9.25 0.00 -8.07
C ARG A 140 -9.58 1.48 -7.86
N THR A 141 -10.69 1.78 -7.20
CA THR A 141 -11.07 3.16 -6.87
C THR A 141 -10.03 3.83 -5.97
N TYR A 142 -9.50 3.11 -4.98
CA TYR A 142 -8.46 3.61 -4.09
C TYR A 142 -7.21 4.02 -4.87
N LYS A 143 -6.67 3.14 -5.72
CA LYS A 143 -5.47 3.43 -6.54
C LYS A 143 -5.67 4.54 -7.57
N ALA A 144 -6.92 4.77 -8.02
CA ALA A 144 -7.25 5.89 -8.91
C ALA A 144 -7.19 7.25 -8.22
N ASN A 145 -7.35 7.31 -6.89
CA ASN A 145 -7.48 8.55 -6.14
C ASN A 145 -6.29 8.83 -5.21
N TRP A 146 -5.51 7.81 -4.86
CA TRP A 146 -4.45 7.91 -3.87
C TRP A 146 -3.08 7.56 -4.44
N TYR A 147 -2.13 8.49 -4.36
CA TYR A 147 -0.75 8.24 -4.76
C TYR A 147 -0.14 7.12 -3.89
N CYS A 148 0.35 6.07 -4.54
CA CYS A 148 0.95 4.91 -3.87
C CYS A 148 2.27 4.57 -4.56
N ASP A 149 3.37 5.07 -4.00
CA ASP A 149 4.72 4.76 -4.45
C ASP A 149 5.06 3.27 -4.16
N PRO A 150 5.27 2.42 -5.18
CA PRO A 150 5.57 1.00 -4.97
C PRO A 150 6.84 0.71 -4.16
N GLU A 151 7.76 1.66 -4.05
CA GLU A 151 8.97 1.51 -3.24
C GLU A 151 8.72 1.78 -1.75
N GLN A 152 7.70 2.58 -1.43
CA GLN A 152 7.41 3.06 -0.08
C GLN A 152 6.08 2.55 0.49
N HIS A 153 5.21 1.99 -0.37
CA HIS A 153 3.87 1.53 -0.06
C HIS A 153 3.63 0.10 -0.56
N ARG A 154 2.88 -0.69 0.21
CA ARG A 154 2.48 -2.04 -0.15
C ARG A 154 0.98 -2.25 0.01
N PHE A 155 0.39 -3.01 -0.91
CA PHE A 155 -0.98 -3.50 -0.80
C PHE A 155 -1.02 -4.95 -0.31
N ASN A 156 -2.06 -5.26 0.45
CA ASN A 156 -2.45 -6.61 0.83
C ASN A 156 -3.96 -6.78 0.52
N GLU A 157 -4.35 -7.97 0.05
CA GLU A 157 -5.77 -8.30 -0.19
C GLU A 157 -6.40 -8.93 1.06
N ASP A 158 -5.84 -10.04 1.55
CA ASP A 158 -6.33 -10.73 2.76
C ASP A 158 -5.37 -10.51 3.93
N ILE A 159 -5.84 -9.83 4.98
CA ILE A 159 -5.02 -9.51 6.15
C ILE A 159 -4.56 -10.77 6.90
N ARG A 160 -5.29 -11.89 6.74
CA ARG A 160 -4.96 -13.16 7.40
C ARG A 160 -3.72 -13.81 6.83
N ASP A 161 -3.32 -13.46 5.60
CA ASP A 161 -2.05 -13.87 5.02
C ASP A 161 -0.88 -13.14 5.69
N VAL A 162 -1.12 -11.96 6.26
CA VAL A 162 -0.12 -11.18 6.99
C VAL A 162 -0.05 -11.62 8.45
N THR A 163 -1.19 -11.80 9.09
CA THR A 163 -1.24 -12.16 10.51
C THR A 163 -1.07 -13.66 10.73
N LEU A 164 -1.25 -14.49 9.70
CA LEU A 164 -1.28 -15.96 9.80
C LEU A 164 -2.36 -16.47 10.78
N SER A 165 -3.45 -15.72 10.99
CA SER A 165 -4.52 -16.07 11.94
C SER A 165 -5.32 -17.32 11.57
N HIS A 166 -5.22 -17.76 10.31
CA HIS A 166 -5.84 -18.98 9.81
C HIS A 166 -4.98 -20.24 10.01
N LEU A 167 -3.75 -20.12 10.51
CA LEU A 167 -2.79 -21.21 10.72
C LEU A 167 -2.59 -21.45 12.24
N PRO A 168 -3.32 -22.40 12.86
CA PRO A 168 -3.29 -22.61 14.31
C PRO A 168 -1.97 -23.17 14.86
N GLU A 169 -1.10 -23.69 14.01
CA GLU A 169 0.23 -24.23 14.33
C GLU A 169 1.30 -23.15 14.48
N VAL A 170 1.07 -21.94 13.93
CA VAL A 170 2.02 -20.83 14.00
C VAL A 170 1.99 -20.23 15.39
N SER A 171 3.18 -20.08 16.00
CA SER A 171 3.31 -19.43 17.31
C SER A 171 3.05 -17.92 17.23
N GLU A 172 2.72 -17.30 18.35
CA GLU A 172 2.47 -15.86 18.39
C GLU A 172 3.72 -15.04 18.00
N GLU A 173 4.92 -15.50 18.34
CA GLU A 173 6.17 -14.81 17.97
C GLU A 173 6.46 -14.93 16.46
N GLU A 174 6.25 -16.10 15.86
CA GLU A 174 6.42 -16.29 14.42
C GLU A 174 5.45 -15.41 13.62
N ALA A 175 4.18 -15.35 14.05
CA ALA A 175 3.21 -14.45 13.44
C ALA A 175 3.57 -12.98 13.63
N ALA A 176 4.01 -12.57 14.83
CA ALA A 176 4.46 -11.21 15.07
C ALA A 176 5.67 -10.84 14.20
N GLN A 177 6.61 -11.77 14.00
CA GLN A 177 7.73 -11.59 13.08
C GLN A 177 7.26 -11.44 11.63
N HIS A 178 6.32 -12.27 11.17
CA HIS A 178 5.77 -12.20 9.82
C HIS A 178 5.03 -10.86 9.56
N ILE A 179 4.25 -10.40 10.54
CA ILE A 179 3.63 -9.06 10.51
C ILE A 179 4.70 -7.98 10.37
N ARG A 180 5.79 -8.06 11.16
CA ARG A 180 6.90 -7.09 11.12
C ARG A 180 7.75 -7.15 9.84
N GLN A 181 7.70 -8.23 9.07
CA GLN A 181 8.34 -8.29 7.75
C GLN A 181 7.46 -7.66 6.65
N THR A 182 6.15 -7.68 6.86
CA THR A 182 5.17 -7.30 5.83
C THR A 182 4.69 -5.86 5.97
N ILE A 183 4.18 -5.49 7.16
CA ILE A 183 3.64 -4.17 7.46
C ILE A 183 4.76 -3.32 8.03
N PRO A 184 5.24 -2.22 7.43
CA PRO A 184 6.35 -1.42 7.96
C PRO A 184 6.08 -0.78 9.34
N GLN A 185 7.13 -0.24 9.98
CA GLN A 185 6.96 0.61 11.16
C GLN A 185 6.15 1.87 10.79
N HIS A 186 5.24 2.26 11.68
CA HIS A 186 4.32 3.38 11.51
C HIS A 186 3.96 4.01 12.86
N ASP A 187 3.52 5.26 12.80
CA ASP A 187 3.15 6.08 13.96
C ASP A 187 1.64 5.96 14.27
N VAL A 188 0.83 5.79 13.22
CA VAL A 188 -0.63 5.68 13.32
C VAL A 188 -1.15 4.44 12.60
N LEU A 189 -2.00 3.65 13.27
CA LEU A 189 -2.75 2.55 12.66
C LEU A 189 -4.21 2.95 12.45
N LEU A 190 -4.71 2.85 11.23
CA LEU A 190 -6.11 3.08 10.89
C LEU A 190 -6.77 1.72 10.57
N ALA A 191 -7.97 1.48 11.11
CA ALA A 191 -8.72 0.26 10.77
C ALA A 191 -10.24 0.46 10.80
N GLY A 192 -10.90 0.18 9.67
CA GLY A 192 -12.37 0.10 9.56
C GLY A 192 -12.89 -1.34 9.60
N PHE A 193 -12.65 -2.05 10.69
CA PHE A 193 -12.95 -3.49 10.76
C PHE A 193 -14.46 -3.76 10.88
N PRO A 194 -15.01 -4.83 10.26
CA PRO A 194 -16.44 -5.12 10.32
C PRO A 194 -16.89 -5.53 11.73
N CYS A 195 -18.11 -5.15 12.10
CA CYS A 195 -18.73 -5.52 13.38
C CYS A 195 -19.11 -7.02 13.39
N GLN A 196 -18.30 -7.86 14.04
CA GLN A 196 -18.53 -9.31 14.19
C GLN A 196 -18.79 -9.67 15.67
N PRO A 197 -19.76 -10.54 15.99
CA PRO A 197 -19.92 -11.05 17.34
C PRO A 197 -18.76 -11.99 17.72
N PHE A 198 -18.33 -11.96 18.98
CA PHE A 198 -17.27 -12.83 19.49
C PHE A 198 -17.87 -14.16 19.96
N SER A 199 -17.61 -15.25 19.22
CA SER A 199 -18.12 -16.59 19.52
C SER A 199 -17.15 -17.40 20.35
N LEU A 200 -17.65 -18.04 21.42
CA LEU A 200 -16.88 -18.93 22.29
C LEU A 200 -16.55 -20.30 21.65
N ALA A 201 -17.08 -20.60 20.46
CA ALA A 201 -16.99 -21.94 19.87
C ALA A 201 -15.55 -22.41 19.59
N GLY A 202 -14.61 -21.49 19.31
CA GLY A 202 -13.19 -21.80 19.16
C GLY A 202 -12.43 -21.95 20.49
N VAL A 203 -12.93 -21.30 21.55
CA VAL A 203 -12.35 -21.29 22.90
C VAL A 203 -12.61 -22.60 23.63
N SER A 204 -13.82 -23.16 23.49
CA SER A 204 -14.19 -24.43 24.15
C SER A 204 -13.33 -25.62 23.75
N LYS A 205 -12.85 -25.69 22.51
CA LYS A 205 -12.01 -26.82 22.04
C LYS A 205 -10.56 -26.71 22.54
N LYS A 206 -10.03 -25.49 22.72
CA LYS A 206 -8.68 -25.24 23.25
C LYS A 206 -8.61 -25.31 24.78
N ASN A 207 -9.66 -24.88 25.49
CA ASN A 207 -9.79 -25.06 26.94
C ASN A 207 -9.80 -26.54 27.33
N ALA A 208 -10.39 -27.41 26.51
CA ALA A 208 -10.35 -28.87 26.70
C ALA A 208 -8.95 -29.49 26.47
N LEU A 209 -8.03 -28.78 25.82
CA LEU A 209 -6.66 -29.21 25.48
C LEU A 209 -5.59 -28.58 26.39
N GLY A 210 -5.97 -27.89 27.48
CA GLY A 210 -5.03 -27.35 28.47
C GLY A 210 -4.13 -26.22 27.97
N ARG A 211 -4.42 -25.63 26.80
CA ARG A 211 -3.69 -24.47 26.27
C ARG A 211 -4.55 -23.21 26.43
N ALA A 212 -4.45 -22.55 27.57
CA ALA A 212 -5.10 -21.26 27.78
C ALA A 212 -4.09 -20.28 28.34
N HIS A 213 -3.89 -19.14 27.67
CA HIS A 213 -3.67 -17.83 28.30
C HIS A 213 -3.79 -16.70 27.25
N GLY A 214 -4.69 -15.74 27.49
CA GLY A 214 -4.71 -14.42 26.80
C GLY A 214 -6.03 -14.00 26.11
N PHE A 215 -6.22 -12.69 25.96
CA PHE A 215 -7.34 -12.00 25.25
C PHE A 215 -7.53 -12.41 23.78
N ALA A 216 -6.45 -12.87 23.14
CA ALA A 216 -6.46 -13.47 21.81
C ALA A 216 -7.50 -14.60 21.69
N CYS A 217 -7.82 -15.27 22.80
CA CYS A 217 -8.77 -16.36 22.82
C CYS A 217 -10.22 -15.89 22.55
N GLU A 218 -10.66 -14.78 23.14
CA GLU A 218 -12.06 -14.32 22.98
C GLU A 218 -12.32 -13.65 21.64
N THR A 219 -11.28 -13.09 21.01
CA THR A 219 -11.37 -12.37 19.73
C THR A 219 -11.12 -13.28 18.53
N GLN A 220 -10.55 -14.48 18.76
CA GLN A 220 -10.21 -15.46 17.73
C GLN A 220 -11.37 -15.75 16.77
N GLY A 221 -11.05 -15.79 15.47
CA GLY A 221 -12.04 -16.01 14.41
C GLY A 221 -12.73 -14.75 13.89
N THR A 222 -12.37 -13.57 14.42
CA THR A 222 -12.84 -12.27 13.91
C THR A 222 -11.68 -11.47 13.30
N LEU A 223 -12.00 -10.51 12.43
CA LEU A 223 -11.01 -9.59 11.86
C LEU A 223 -10.48 -8.58 12.89
N PHE A 224 -11.19 -8.39 14.01
CA PHE A 224 -10.66 -7.62 15.14
C PHE A 224 -9.44 -8.31 15.77
N PHE A 225 -9.39 -9.65 15.78
CA PHE A 225 -8.20 -10.38 16.22
C PHE A 225 -6.99 -10.06 15.34
N ASP A 226 -7.17 -9.96 14.02
CA ASP A 226 -6.10 -9.58 13.11
C ASP A 226 -5.57 -8.17 13.40
N VAL A 227 -6.46 -7.20 13.65
CA VAL A 227 -6.08 -5.84 14.08
C VAL A 227 -5.27 -5.88 15.37
N VAL A 228 -5.74 -6.60 16.37
CA VAL A 228 -5.09 -6.76 17.68
C VAL A 228 -3.69 -7.35 17.55
N ARG A 229 -3.51 -8.38 16.71
CA ARG A 229 -2.17 -8.95 16.45
C ARG A 229 -1.22 -7.94 15.82
N ILE A 230 -1.72 -7.09 14.91
CA ILE A 230 -0.91 -6.06 14.26
C ILE A 230 -0.52 -4.98 15.28
N ILE A 231 -1.46 -4.49 16.09
CA ILE A 231 -1.16 -3.53 17.17
C ILE A 231 -0.13 -4.13 18.13
N ALA A 232 -0.32 -5.38 18.56
CA ALA A 232 0.61 -6.06 19.47
C ALA A 232 2.03 -6.20 18.87
N ALA A 233 2.13 -6.54 17.58
CA ALA A 233 3.40 -6.77 16.91
C ALA A 233 4.14 -5.47 16.53
N ARG A 234 3.40 -4.39 16.25
CA ARG A 234 3.96 -3.11 15.77
C ARG A 234 4.01 -1.99 16.79
N GLN A 235 3.21 -2.07 17.83
CA GLN A 235 3.13 -1.10 18.92
C GLN A 235 3.08 0.36 18.40
N PRO A 236 2.12 0.69 17.50
CA PRO A 236 2.01 2.06 17.00
C PRO A 236 1.62 3.00 18.14
N PRO A 237 2.22 4.18 18.28
CA PRO A 237 1.85 5.16 19.31
C PRO A 237 0.35 5.49 19.37
N ILE A 238 -0.31 5.52 18.21
CA ILE A 238 -1.74 5.85 18.09
C ILE A 238 -2.42 4.87 17.14
N PHE A 239 -3.69 4.55 17.42
CA PHE A 239 -4.58 3.95 16.43
C PHE A 239 -5.92 4.67 16.38
N VAL A 240 -6.61 4.54 15.25
CA VAL A 240 -8.00 4.96 15.07
C VAL A 240 -8.79 3.80 14.49
N LEU A 241 -9.77 3.33 15.26
CA LEU A 241 -10.64 2.22 14.88
C LEU A 241 -12.03 2.76 14.57
N GLU A 242 -12.49 2.60 13.33
CA GLU A 242 -13.84 2.93 12.92
C GLU A 242 -14.75 1.70 13.05
N ASN A 243 -15.98 1.92 13.52
CA ASN A 243 -16.99 0.89 13.60
C ASN A 243 -18.41 1.48 13.63
N VAL A 244 -19.41 0.61 13.59
CA VAL A 244 -20.83 0.99 13.55
C VAL A 244 -21.27 1.73 14.82
N LYS A 245 -22.19 2.71 14.64
CA LYS A 245 -22.79 3.50 15.73
C LYS A 245 -23.37 2.68 16.90
N ASN A 246 -23.90 1.48 16.60
CA ASN A 246 -24.58 0.63 17.57
C ASN A 246 -23.64 -0.35 18.29
N LEU A 247 -22.31 -0.22 18.13
CA LEU A 247 -21.32 -1.14 18.70
C LEU A 247 -21.49 -1.32 20.23
N LYS A 248 -21.80 -0.23 20.96
CA LYS A 248 -22.03 -0.25 22.42
C LYS A 248 -23.19 -1.14 22.86
N SER A 249 -24.22 -1.27 22.02
CA SER A 249 -25.38 -2.14 22.26
C SER A 249 -25.27 -3.52 21.60
N HIS A 250 -24.30 -3.71 20.71
CA HIS A 250 -24.16 -4.94 19.93
C HIS A 250 -23.87 -6.13 20.84
N ASP A 251 -24.51 -7.27 20.56
CA ASP A 251 -24.41 -8.49 21.36
C ASP A 251 -24.62 -8.22 22.88
N ARG A 252 -25.65 -7.42 23.20
CA ARG A 252 -25.97 -6.98 24.57
C ARG A 252 -24.79 -6.29 25.26
N GLY A 253 -23.98 -5.55 24.49
CA GLY A 253 -22.79 -4.83 24.94
C GLY A 253 -21.54 -5.70 25.12
N ARG A 254 -21.62 -7.01 24.87
CA ARG A 254 -20.48 -7.93 25.00
C ARG A 254 -19.36 -7.55 24.02
N THR A 255 -19.68 -7.26 22.77
CA THR A 255 -18.68 -6.91 21.75
C THR A 255 -17.86 -5.69 22.13
N PHE A 256 -18.53 -4.59 22.49
CA PHE A 256 -17.83 -3.37 22.92
C PHE A 256 -16.94 -3.62 24.15
N ARG A 257 -17.45 -4.32 25.17
CA ARG A 257 -16.67 -4.64 26.37
C ARG A 257 -15.39 -5.41 26.06
N ILE A 258 -15.48 -6.45 25.21
CA ILE A 258 -14.31 -7.26 24.82
C ILE A 258 -13.28 -6.42 24.06
N ILE A 259 -13.73 -5.56 23.14
CA ILE A 259 -12.85 -4.64 22.41
C ILE A 259 -12.09 -3.75 23.39
N MET A 260 -12.81 -3.06 24.28
CA MET A 260 -12.20 -2.12 25.24
C MET A 260 -11.22 -2.81 26.19
N GLN A 261 -11.59 -3.96 26.74
CA GLN A 261 -10.71 -4.76 27.60
C GLN A 261 -9.46 -5.22 26.85
N THR A 262 -9.60 -5.66 25.60
CA THR A 262 -8.46 -6.11 24.79
C THR A 262 -7.48 -4.97 24.52
N LEU A 263 -7.97 -3.76 24.26
CA LEU A 263 -7.12 -2.58 24.02
C LEU A 263 -6.41 -2.12 25.31
N ASP A 264 -7.11 -2.17 26.45
CA ASP A 264 -6.53 -1.86 27.78
C ASP A 264 -5.41 -2.86 28.15
N GLU A 265 -5.63 -4.16 27.92
CA GLU A 265 -4.63 -5.20 28.17
C GLU A 265 -3.40 -5.10 27.23
N LEU A 266 -3.54 -4.50 26.05
CA LEU A 266 -2.41 -4.15 25.18
C LEU A 266 -1.64 -2.92 25.66
N GLY A 267 -2.12 -2.24 26.70
CA GLY A 267 -1.50 -1.04 27.28
C GLY A 267 -1.92 0.26 26.60
N TYR A 268 -3.08 0.29 25.93
CA TYR A 268 -3.58 1.50 25.25
C TYR A 268 -4.77 2.11 25.98
N GLU A 269 -4.68 3.42 26.21
CA GLU A 269 -5.79 4.22 26.71
C GLU A 269 -6.68 4.67 25.54
N VAL A 270 -7.97 4.34 25.61
CA VAL A 270 -8.96 4.73 24.60
C VAL A 270 -9.69 5.99 25.07
N ALA A 271 -9.63 7.04 24.24
CA ALA A 271 -10.32 8.30 24.52
C ALA A 271 -11.84 8.12 24.72
N ASP A 272 -12.39 8.81 25.72
CA ASP A 272 -13.83 8.88 26.01
C ASP A 272 -14.55 7.53 26.16
N ALA A 273 -13.83 6.49 26.59
CA ALA A 273 -14.36 5.14 26.79
C ALA A 273 -15.65 5.09 27.65
N ALA A 274 -15.77 5.98 28.63
CA ALA A 274 -16.91 6.09 29.54
C ALA A 274 -18.06 6.97 29.01
N HIS A 275 -17.85 7.72 27.93
CA HIS A 275 -18.85 8.65 27.40
C HIS A 275 -19.91 7.90 26.59
N THR A 276 -21.11 7.70 27.14
CA THR A 276 -22.28 7.30 26.36
C THR A 276 -22.79 8.54 25.62
N GLY A 277 -22.46 8.68 24.33
CA GLY A 277 -22.91 9.81 23.53
C GLY A 277 -24.41 10.05 23.71
N GLY A 278 -24.75 11.22 24.22
CA GLY A 278 -26.14 11.64 24.37
C GLY A 278 -26.74 11.90 23.00
N GLY A 279 -27.70 11.09 22.62
CA GLY A 279 -28.63 11.32 21.51
C GLY A 279 -30.04 11.36 22.06
#